data_AF-A0A4R2QZ37-F1
#
_entry.id   AF-A0A4R2QZ37-F1
#
_cell.length_a   1.000
_cell.length_b   1.000
_cell.length_c   1.000
_cell.angle_alpha   90.00
_cell.angle_beta   90.00
_cell.angle_gamma   90.00
#
_symmetry.space_group_name_H-M   'P 1'
#
loop_
_entity.id
_entity.type
_entity.pdbx_description
1 polymer ?
#
loop_
_entity_poly.entity_id
_entity_poly.type
_entity_poly.pdbx_seq_one_letter_code
_entity_poly.pdbx_strand_id
1 'polypeptide(L)'
;MIDWAEGKSGYMILTVDGLEVLESGSLHALHEETVVFEFDDGDGALTVRFTFQDKRNCEREVELEEINEWEVLLTFVNFDEPNGISNQKKLLEVGEYRGRSLYLRYFVIGSRDTENMLVHYTWFLGPKV
;
A
#
# COMPACT_ATOMS: atom_id res chain seq x y z
N MET A 1 25.43 -1.26 -40.90
CA MET A 1 24.63 -0.49 -39.94
C MET A 1 23.34 -1.26 -39.75
N ILE A 2 23.14 -1.87 -38.59
CA ILE A 2 21.90 -2.56 -38.27
C ILE A 2 21.05 -1.56 -37.50
N ASP A 3 19.94 -1.17 -38.10
CA ASP A 3 18.92 -0.31 -37.53
C ASP A 3 18.11 -1.18 -36.56
N TRP A 4 18.31 -0.97 -35.26
CA TRP A 4 17.47 -1.61 -34.24
C TRP A 4 16.17 -0.83 -34.19
N ALA A 5 15.16 -1.33 -34.90
CA ALA A 5 13.79 -0.85 -34.75
C ALA A 5 13.42 -0.86 -33.27
N GLU A 6 13.14 0.31 -32.71
CA GLU A 6 12.56 0.49 -31.39
C GLU A 6 11.27 -0.32 -31.33
N GLY A 7 11.37 -1.52 -30.75
CA GLY A 7 10.21 -2.34 -30.46
C GLY A 7 9.32 -1.54 -29.54
N LYS A 8 8.12 -1.19 -30.03
CA LYS A 8 7.06 -0.68 -29.15
C LYS A 8 6.81 -1.75 -28.08
N SER A 9 7.40 -1.55 -26.91
CA SER A 9 7.10 -2.34 -25.73
C SER A 9 5.64 -2.08 -25.40
N GLY A 10 4.77 -3.03 -25.73
CA GLY A 10 3.38 -2.97 -25.31
C GLY A 10 3.35 -3.03 -23.79
N TYR A 11 2.85 -1.99 -23.15
CA TYR A 11 2.56 -2.04 -21.72
C TYR A 11 1.09 -2.42 -21.53
N MET A 12 0.84 -3.30 -20.57
CA MET A 12 -0.51 -3.68 -20.16
C MET A 12 -0.93 -2.78 -19.00
N ILE A 13 -2.09 -2.14 -19.11
CA ILE A 13 -2.73 -1.44 -17.99
C ILE A 13 -3.71 -2.42 -17.36
N LEU A 14 -3.53 -2.71 -16.06
CA LEU A 14 -4.47 -3.51 -15.29
C LEU A 14 -5.44 -2.59 -14.55
N THR A 15 -6.73 -2.92 -14.56
CA THR A 15 -7.75 -2.16 -13.84
C THR A 15 -8.68 -3.06 -13.04
N VAL A 16 -9.14 -2.59 -11.88
CA VAL A 16 -10.19 -3.24 -11.08
C VAL A 16 -11.26 -2.20 -10.76
N ASP A 17 -12.50 -2.48 -11.16
CA ASP A 17 -13.64 -1.56 -10.94
C ASP A 17 -13.38 -0.13 -11.47
N GLY A 18 -12.69 -0.04 -12.62
CA GLY A 18 -12.33 1.24 -13.25
C GLY A 18 -11.10 1.94 -12.66
N LEU A 19 -10.51 1.44 -11.58
CA LEU A 19 -9.29 1.98 -11.00
C LEU A 19 -8.06 1.28 -11.57
N GLU A 20 -7.03 2.05 -11.92
CA GLU A 20 -5.77 1.53 -12.41
C GLU A 20 -4.96 0.92 -11.26
N VAL A 21 -4.47 -0.31 -11.45
CA VAL A 21 -3.55 -0.95 -10.51
C VAL A 21 -2.16 -0.40 -10.80
N LEU A 22 -1.59 0.31 -9.82
CA LEU A 22 -0.22 0.81 -9.89
C LEU A 22 0.77 -0.30 -9.59
N GLU A 23 0.59 -1.00 -8.48
CA GLU A 23 1.47 -2.07 -8.01
C GLU A 23 0.68 -3.00 -7.09
N SER A 24 0.98 -4.30 -7.11
CA SER A 24 0.43 -5.25 -6.15
C SER A 24 1.47 -6.29 -5.77
N GLY A 25 1.38 -6.78 -4.55
CA GLY A 25 2.40 -7.67 -4.05
C GLY A 25 2.06 -8.29 -2.70
N SER A 26 3.04 -9.01 -2.18
CA SER A 26 2.98 -9.61 -0.86
C SER A 26 4.35 -9.47 -0.22
N LEU A 27 4.38 -9.11 1.05
CA LEU A 27 5.62 -9.00 1.81
C LEU A 27 5.46 -9.65 3.18
N HIS A 28 6.57 -10.16 3.67
CA HIS A 28 6.73 -10.57 5.05
C HIS A 28 7.39 -9.42 5.80
N ALA A 29 6.83 -9.07 6.95
CA ALA A 29 7.39 -8.10 7.88
C ALA A 29 7.27 -8.65 9.30
N LEU A 30 8.20 -8.28 10.17
CA LEU A 30 8.06 -8.50 11.61
C LEU A 30 7.26 -7.36 12.24
N HIS A 31 6.65 -7.62 13.39
CA HIS A 31 5.84 -6.63 14.11
C HIS A 31 6.62 -5.33 14.42
N GLU A 32 7.91 -5.43 14.72
CA GLU A 32 8.79 -4.28 15.00
C GLU A 32 9.37 -3.60 13.75
N GLU A 33 9.18 -4.19 12.56
CA GLU A 33 9.69 -3.63 11.32
C GLU A 33 8.75 -2.56 10.75
N THR A 34 9.36 -1.54 10.15
CA THR A 34 8.64 -0.55 9.34
C THR A 34 8.77 -0.91 7.87
N VAL A 35 7.63 -1.07 7.20
CA VAL A 35 7.60 -1.24 5.74
C VAL A 35 7.50 0.14 5.10
N VAL A 36 8.30 0.39 4.07
CA VAL A 36 8.34 1.69 3.38
C VAL A 36 8.01 1.49 1.90
N PHE A 37 7.04 2.27 1.41
CA PHE A 37 6.72 2.41 0.00
C PHE A 37 7.05 3.83 -0.45
N GLU A 38 7.78 3.96 -1.54
CA GLU A 38 8.17 5.24 -2.11
C GLU A 38 7.57 5.38 -3.51
N PHE A 39 6.82 6.46 -3.71
CA PHE A 39 6.17 6.81 -4.97
C PHE A 39 6.80 8.08 -5.52
N ASP A 40 7.82 7.93 -6.37
CA ASP A 40 8.54 9.02 -7.02
C ASP A 40 8.08 9.19 -8.49
N ASP A 41 7.61 10.38 -8.84
CA ASP A 41 7.23 10.74 -10.21
C ASP A 41 8.26 11.63 -10.93
N GLY A 42 9.37 11.95 -10.28
CA GLY A 42 10.44 12.82 -10.76
C GLY A 42 10.28 14.28 -10.36
N ASP A 43 9.07 14.72 -9.99
CA ASP A 43 8.78 16.07 -9.50
C ASP A 43 8.59 16.11 -7.97
N GLY A 44 8.28 14.96 -7.36
CA GLY A 44 8.23 14.75 -5.92
C GLY A 44 8.11 13.28 -5.55
N ALA A 45 8.26 12.98 -4.26
CA ALA A 45 8.14 11.61 -3.75
C ALA A 45 7.18 11.56 -2.55
N LEU A 46 6.14 10.72 -2.65
CA LEU A 46 5.29 10.37 -1.51
C LEU A 46 5.85 9.11 -0.85
N THR A 47 6.16 9.20 0.43
CA THR A 47 6.58 8.07 1.27
C THR A 47 5.41 7.59 2.11
N VAL A 48 5.08 6.30 2.03
CA VAL A 48 4.08 5.67 2.89
C VAL A 48 4.75 4.62 3.77
N ARG A 49 4.60 4.75 5.08
CA ARG A 49 5.13 3.80 6.07
C ARG A 49 4.04 2.95 6.66
N PHE A 50 4.25 1.64 6.76
CA PHE A 50 3.42 0.77 7.57
C PHE A 50 4.15 0.41 8.86
N THR A 51 3.44 0.47 9.97
CA THR A 51 3.90 -0.06 11.26
C THR A 51 2.77 -0.89 11.88
N PHE A 52 3.15 -1.84 12.74
CA PHE A 52 2.21 -2.70 13.46
C PHE A 52 2.32 -2.39 14.95
N GLN A 53 1.17 -2.34 15.63
CA GLN A 53 1.13 -2.09 17.06
C GLN A 53 0.06 -2.92 17.75
N ASP A 54 0.41 -3.51 18.89
CA ASP A 54 -0.54 -4.14 19.80
C ASP A 54 -0.90 -3.19 20.95
N LYS A 55 -2.12 -2.63 20.91
CA LYS A 55 -2.64 -1.72 21.94
C LYS A 55 -3.69 -2.45 22.80
N ARG A 56 -3.44 -2.55 24.11
CA ARG A 56 -4.41 -3.12 25.07
C ARG A 56 -5.67 -2.28 25.14
N ASN A 57 -6.83 -2.94 25.14
CA ASN A 57 -8.16 -2.33 25.23
C ASN A 57 -8.52 -1.38 24.05
N CYS A 58 -7.80 -1.47 22.94
CA CYS A 58 -8.17 -0.79 21.70
C CYS A 58 -8.88 -1.77 20.78
N GLU A 59 -9.83 -1.27 19.99
CA GLU A 59 -10.35 -2.01 18.85
C GLU A 59 -9.27 -2.11 17.76
N ARG A 60 -9.51 -2.99 16.81
CA ARG A 60 -8.65 -3.13 15.64
C ARG A 60 -8.99 -2.04 14.63
N GLU A 61 -7.99 -1.27 14.23
CA GLU A 61 -8.15 -0.21 13.25
C GLU A 61 -6.84 0.08 12.50
N VAL A 62 -6.94 0.85 11.42
CA VAL A 62 -5.78 1.45 10.76
C VAL A 62 -5.81 2.94 11.04
N GLU A 63 -4.85 3.41 11.81
CA GLU A 63 -4.66 4.83 12.08
C GLU A 63 -3.83 5.42 10.92
N LEU A 64 -4.35 6.47 10.29
CA LEU A 64 -3.65 7.23 9.25
C LEU A 64 -3.20 8.55 9.84
N GLU A 65 -1.88 8.80 9.81
CA GLU A 65 -1.27 10.04 10.25
C GLU A 65 -0.49 10.67 9.08
N GLU A 66 -0.91 11.87 8.67
CA GLU A 66 -0.14 12.70 7.74
C GLU A 66 0.98 13.38 8.51
N ILE A 67 2.22 12.90 8.34
CA ILE A 67 3.40 13.46 9.02
C ILE A 67 3.76 14.81 8.38
N ASN A 68 3.70 14.87 7.05
CA ASN A 68 3.83 16.07 6.23
C ASN A 68 3.24 15.81 4.83
N GLU A 69 3.37 16.77 3.91
CA GLU A 69 2.84 16.69 2.55
C GLU A 69 3.45 15.55 1.69
N TRP A 70 4.60 15.00 2.10
CA TRP A 70 5.35 13.94 1.40
C TRP A 70 5.41 12.63 2.18
N GLU A 71 4.81 12.55 3.37
CA GLU A 71 4.98 11.40 4.26
C GLU A 71 3.72 11.07 5.04
N VAL A 72 3.29 9.82 4.90
CA VAL A 72 2.11 9.26 5.58
C VAL A 72 2.50 8.01 6.35
N LEU A 73 2.05 7.94 7.60
CA LEU A 73 2.19 6.77 8.46
C LEU A 73 0.85 6.06 8.60
N LEU A 74 0.84 4.77 8.26
CA LEU A 74 -0.26 3.86 8.53
C LEU A 74 0.12 2.94 9.69
N THR A 75 -0.61 3.04 10.79
CA THR A 75 -0.43 2.15 11.96
C THR A 75 -1.55 1.12 11.99
N PHE A 76 -1.19 -0.14 11.78
CA PHE A 76 -2.07 -1.29 11.85
C PHE A 76 -2.18 -1.77 13.31
N VAL A 77 -3.26 -1.39 13.99
CA VAL A 77 -3.46 -1.66 15.42
C VAL A 77 -4.19 -2.98 15.62
N ASN A 78 -3.62 -3.88 16.42
CA ASN A 78 -4.17 -5.21 16.76
C ASN A 78 -4.47 -6.09 15.53
N PHE A 79 -3.47 -6.23 14.65
CA PHE A 79 -3.54 -7.01 13.40
C PHE A 79 -2.97 -8.43 13.54
N ASP A 80 -3.52 -9.20 14.46
CA ASP A 80 -2.98 -10.49 14.94
C ASP A 80 -3.83 -11.72 14.57
N GLU A 81 -4.67 -11.59 13.54
CA GLU A 81 -5.63 -12.63 13.13
C GLU A 81 -5.01 -13.59 12.09
N PRO A 82 -4.89 -14.89 12.39
CA PRO A 82 -4.34 -15.89 11.46
C PRO A 82 -5.17 -16.09 10.19
N ASN A 83 -6.47 -15.79 10.23
CA ASN A 83 -7.34 -15.84 9.05
C ASN A 83 -7.28 -14.58 8.19
N GLY A 84 -6.54 -13.56 8.64
CA GLY A 84 -6.29 -12.32 7.94
C GLY A 84 -7.42 -11.28 8.00
N ILE A 85 -7.03 -10.04 7.70
CA ILE A 85 -7.83 -8.83 7.90
C ILE A 85 -7.66 -7.92 6.69
N SER A 86 -8.77 -7.46 6.10
CA SER A 86 -8.75 -6.46 5.02
C SER A 86 -9.56 -5.21 5.37
N ASN A 87 -9.36 -4.15 4.58
CA ASN A 87 -10.28 -3.00 4.52
C ASN A 87 -11.61 -3.30 3.79
N GLN A 88 -11.91 -4.59 3.55
CA GLN A 88 -13.13 -5.08 2.91
C GLN A 88 -13.39 -4.37 1.56
N LYS A 89 -14.53 -3.69 1.43
CA LYS A 89 -14.94 -3.00 0.19
C LYS A 89 -14.50 -1.53 0.15
N LYS A 90 -14.08 -0.93 1.26
CA LYS A 90 -13.75 0.49 1.32
C LYS A 90 -12.24 0.65 1.11
N LEU A 91 -11.84 1.20 -0.03
CA LEU A 91 -10.45 1.57 -0.27
C LEU A 91 -10.00 2.64 0.72
N LEU A 92 -8.76 2.55 1.16
CA LEU A 92 -8.13 3.56 2.00
C LEU A 92 -7.45 4.58 1.08
N GLU A 93 -7.89 5.84 1.11
CA GLU A 93 -7.17 6.93 0.44
C GLU A 93 -5.95 7.31 1.29
N VAL A 94 -4.78 7.32 0.68
CA VAL A 94 -3.50 7.51 1.39
C VAL A 94 -2.86 8.86 1.03
N GLY A 95 -3.15 9.40 -0.15
CA GLY A 95 -2.59 10.68 -0.60
C GLY A 95 -2.80 10.87 -2.08
N GLU A 96 -1.94 11.67 -2.72
CA GLU A 96 -1.95 11.92 -4.16
C GLU A 96 -0.63 11.46 -4.80
N TYR A 97 -0.71 10.90 -6.01
CA TYR A 97 0.44 10.58 -6.83
C TYR A 97 0.13 10.88 -8.30
N ARG A 98 0.98 11.67 -8.98
CA ARG A 98 0.78 12.13 -10.36
C ARG A 98 -0.58 12.80 -10.61
N GLY A 99 -1.00 13.68 -9.69
CA GLY A 99 -2.27 14.41 -9.82
C GLY A 99 -3.52 13.55 -9.60
N ARG A 100 -3.39 12.34 -9.04
CA ARG A 100 -4.48 11.37 -8.85
C ARG A 100 -4.45 10.83 -7.43
N SER A 101 -5.61 10.63 -6.82
CA SER A 101 -5.70 9.98 -5.50
C SER A 101 -5.05 8.59 -5.53
N LEU A 102 -4.19 8.32 -4.55
CA LEU A 102 -3.55 7.05 -4.30
C LEU A 102 -4.37 6.27 -3.26
N TYR A 103 -4.81 5.08 -3.65
CA TYR A 103 -5.61 4.22 -2.78
C TYR A 103 -4.88 2.92 -2.45
N LEU A 104 -5.07 2.45 -1.22
CA LEU A 104 -4.58 1.16 -0.74
C LEU A 104 -5.75 0.18 -0.53
N ARG A 105 -5.57 -1.03 -1.03
CA ARG A 105 -6.24 -2.24 -0.54
C ARG A 105 -5.21 -3.12 0.14
N TYR A 106 -5.54 -3.64 1.31
CA TYR A 106 -4.69 -4.57 2.04
C TYR A 106 -5.45 -5.81 2.49
N PHE A 107 -4.71 -6.90 2.68
CA PHE A 107 -5.12 -8.06 3.44
C PHE A 107 -3.91 -8.54 4.24
N VAL A 108 -3.99 -8.45 5.57
CA VAL A 108 -2.89 -8.72 6.50
C VAL A 108 -3.22 -9.97 7.30
N ILE A 109 -2.35 -10.97 7.23
CA ILE A 109 -2.37 -12.14 8.12
C ILE A 109 -1.29 -11.92 9.18
N GLY A 110 -1.67 -12.03 10.45
CA GLY A 110 -0.75 -11.86 11.57
C GLY A 110 -0.94 -12.93 12.63
N SER A 111 0.05 -13.07 13.50
CA SER A 111 -0.03 -13.92 14.69
C SER A 111 0.80 -13.35 15.82
N ARG A 112 0.18 -13.16 17.00
CA ARG A 112 0.89 -12.70 18.21
C ARG A 112 2.06 -13.60 18.59
N ASP A 113 1.95 -14.90 18.33
CA ASP A 113 2.94 -15.88 18.78
C ASP A 113 4.22 -15.84 17.96
N THR A 114 4.13 -15.44 16.69
CA THR A 114 5.26 -15.51 15.75
C THR A 114 5.85 -14.15 15.41
N GLU A 115 5.16 -13.06 15.77
CA GLU A 115 5.46 -11.68 15.38
C GLU A 115 5.54 -11.45 13.85
N ASN A 116 5.22 -12.47 13.04
CA ASN A 116 5.24 -12.38 11.59
C ASN A 116 3.92 -11.81 11.08
N MET A 117 4.05 -10.87 10.16
CA MET A 117 2.99 -10.28 9.37
C MET A 117 3.20 -10.64 7.90
N LEU A 118 2.18 -11.19 7.25
CA LEU A 118 2.08 -11.31 5.80
C LEU A 118 1.10 -10.25 5.31
N VAL A 119 1.61 -9.28 4.56
CA VAL A 119 0.82 -8.17 4.02
C VAL A 119 0.65 -8.38 2.53
N HIS A 120 -0.57 -8.65 2.09
CA HIS A 120 -0.97 -8.51 0.70
C HIS A 120 -1.43 -7.07 0.48
N TYR A 121 -0.90 -6.41 -0.54
CA TYR A 121 -1.25 -5.03 -0.87
C TYR A 121 -1.58 -4.85 -2.34
N THR A 122 -2.39 -3.84 -2.63
CA THR A 122 -2.61 -3.34 -3.99
C THR A 122 -2.77 -1.83 -3.92
N TRP A 123 -1.91 -1.14 -4.63
CA TRP A 123 -1.96 0.30 -4.84
C TRP A 123 -2.78 0.60 -6.08
N PHE A 124 -3.75 1.50 -5.97
CA PHE A 124 -4.57 1.96 -7.07
C PHE A 124 -4.41 3.45 -7.29
N LEU A 125 -4.55 3.88 -8.54
CA LEU A 125 -4.73 5.28 -8.88
C LEU A 125 -6.19 5.58 -9.19
N GLY A 126 -6.67 6.69 -8.62
CA GLY A 126 -7.98 7.26 -8.90
C GLY A 126 -8.19 7.58 -10.39
N PRO A 127 -9.42 7.90 -10.81
CA PRO A 127 -9.70 8.27 -12.19
C PRO A 127 -8.81 9.43 -12.66
N LYS A 128 -8.44 9.44 -13.94
CA LYS A 128 -7.82 10.63 -14.55
C LYS A 128 -8.89 11.73 -14.63
N VAL A 129 -8.60 12.91 -14.09
CA VAL A 129 -9.43 14.11 -14.25
C VAL A 129 -9.43 14.56 -15.71
#